data_AF-A0A353LNW2-F1
#
_entry.id   AF-A0A353LNW2-F1
#
_cell.length_a   1.000
_cell.length_b   1.000
_cell.length_c   1.000
_cell.angle_alpha   90.00
_cell.angle_beta   90.00
_cell.angle_gamma   90.00
#
_symmetry.space_group_name_H-M   'P 1'
#
loop_
_entity.id
_entity.type
_entity.pdbx_description
1 polymer ?
#
loop_
_entity_poly.entity_id
_entity_poly.type
_entity_poly.pdbx_seq_one_letter_code
_entity_poly.pdbx_strand_id
1 'polypeptide(L)'
;CDGQQFDRLLANGDTFEIGDIPARAYAMPGHSGSCTTYLIGDCAFVGDTLLMPDNGTARCDLPGGSAAEMFRSVQALYGLPEETRIFTGHDPEHRGRDIAWESTVAEQKEKNIHIKDGVSEADFREFRNRRDRGLSKPDCHYQALQFNMAGAQLPAPDANGVSYFRMPVNAIPKAAKPFKLRLVH
;
A
#
# COMPACT_ATOMS: atom_id res chain seq x y z
N CYS A 1 15.66 6.59 -7.16
CA CYS A 1 14.63 7.42 -7.80
C CYS A 1 14.58 8.70 -6.99
N ASP A 2 14.84 9.83 -7.61
CA ASP A 2 14.85 11.18 -7.03
C ASP A 2 13.54 11.94 -7.31
N GLY A 3 12.56 11.26 -7.93
CA GLY A 3 11.22 11.78 -8.16
C GLY A 3 11.09 12.67 -9.40
N GLN A 4 12.16 12.88 -10.19
CA GLN A 4 12.13 13.74 -11.38
C GLN A 4 11.13 13.30 -12.47
N GLN A 5 10.65 12.06 -12.39
CA GLN A 5 9.67 11.49 -13.32
C GLN A 5 8.23 11.96 -13.03
N PHE A 6 7.99 12.63 -11.91
CA PHE A 6 6.66 13.07 -11.48
C PHE A 6 6.56 14.60 -11.55
N ASP A 7 5.42 15.10 -12.00
CA ASP A 7 5.17 16.55 -12.10
C ASP A 7 5.15 17.24 -10.72
N ARG A 8 4.74 16.49 -9.68
CA ARG A 8 4.64 17.01 -8.32
C ARG A 8 5.06 15.94 -7.31
N LEU A 9 5.90 16.34 -6.37
CA LEU A 9 6.24 15.59 -5.17
C LEU A 9 5.51 16.22 -3.99
N LEU A 10 4.76 15.41 -3.24
CA LEU A 10 3.96 15.89 -2.11
C LEU A 10 4.66 15.53 -0.80
N ALA A 11 4.86 16.53 0.05
CA ALA A 11 5.31 16.34 1.41
C ALA A 11 4.14 16.07 2.37
N ASN A 12 4.46 15.58 3.57
CA ASN A 12 3.45 15.38 4.61
C ASN A 12 2.78 16.70 4.99
N GLY A 13 1.46 16.76 4.87
CA GLY A 13 0.65 17.94 5.16
C GLY A 13 0.41 18.86 3.96
N ASP A 14 1.00 18.57 2.80
CA ASP A 14 0.79 19.38 1.59
C ASP A 14 -0.69 19.41 1.21
N THR A 15 -1.17 20.59 0.85
CA THR A 15 -2.53 20.81 0.39
C THR A 15 -2.60 21.03 -1.11
N PHE A 16 -3.74 20.67 -1.68
CA PHE A 16 -4.09 20.90 -3.09
C PHE A 16 -5.61 20.93 -3.23
N GLU A 17 -6.09 21.22 -4.43
CA GLU A 17 -7.52 21.35 -4.71
C GLU A 17 -7.91 20.46 -5.89
N ILE A 18 -9.14 19.94 -5.83
CA ILE A 18 -9.81 19.24 -6.94
C ILE A 18 -11.09 20.01 -7.23
N GLY A 19 -11.03 20.94 -8.20
CA GLY A 19 -12.07 21.97 -8.31
C GLY A 19 -12.11 22.80 -7.02
N ASP A 20 -13.26 22.90 -6.37
CA ASP A 20 -13.42 23.60 -5.09
C ASP A 20 -13.26 22.69 -3.86
N ILE A 21 -12.85 21.43 -4.06
CA ILE A 21 -12.72 20.45 -2.96
C ILE A 21 -11.30 20.51 -2.39
N PRO A 22 -11.12 20.88 -1.11
CA PRO A 22 -9.81 20.88 -0.49
C PRO A 22 -9.33 19.45 -0.27
N ALA A 23 -8.06 19.24 -0.60
CA ALA A 23 -7.35 17.99 -0.45
C ALA A 23 -6.04 18.17 0.32
N ARG A 24 -5.65 17.15 1.08
CA ARG A 24 -4.38 17.11 1.80
C ARG A 24 -3.72 15.75 1.67
N ALA A 25 -2.42 15.73 1.43
CA ALA A 25 -1.61 14.53 1.43
C ALA A 25 -0.95 14.34 2.81
N TYR A 26 -1.02 13.13 3.35
CA TYR A 26 -0.32 12.73 4.56
C TYR A 26 0.61 11.56 4.26
N ALA A 27 1.86 11.66 4.69
CA ALA A 27 2.78 10.53 4.63
C ALA A 27 2.32 9.48 5.64
N MET A 28 2.03 8.28 5.17
CA MET A 28 1.54 7.14 5.96
C MET A 28 2.42 5.91 5.72
N PRO A 29 3.73 5.98 6.07
CA PRO A 29 4.65 4.89 5.82
C PRO A 29 4.24 3.63 6.58
N GLY A 30 4.61 2.47 6.04
CA GLY A 30 4.37 1.18 6.68
C GLY A 30 4.29 0.04 5.69
N HIS A 31 3.39 0.12 4.70
CA HIS A 31 3.37 -0.85 3.61
C HIS A 31 4.57 -0.64 2.66
N SER A 32 4.86 0.62 2.37
CA SER A 32 6.10 1.11 1.78
C SER A 32 6.50 2.42 2.46
N GLY A 33 7.73 2.87 2.23
CA GLY A 33 8.21 4.15 2.77
C GLY A 33 7.56 5.39 2.13
N SER A 34 6.85 5.22 1.01
CA SER A 34 6.23 6.31 0.24
C SER A 34 4.69 6.26 0.25
N CYS A 35 4.09 5.40 1.09
CA CYS A 35 2.63 5.35 1.22
C CYS A 35 2.09 6.71 1.67
N THR A 36 1.00 7.13 1.02
CA THR A 36 0.37 8.44 1.23
C THR A 36 -1.14 8.23 1.36
N THR A 37 -1.74 8.89 2.35
CA THR A 37 -3.19 9.03 2.43
C THR A 37 -3.59 10.39 1.88
N TYR A 38 -4.58 10.41 0.99
CA TYR A 38 -5.22 11.65 0.55
C TYR A 38 -6.51 11.86 1.31
N LEU A 39 -6.57 12.92 2.12
CA LEU A 39 -7.80 13.38 2.76
C LEU A 39 -8.45 14.42 1.85
N ILE A 40 -9.63 14.11 1.33
CA ILE A 40 -10.35 14.92 0.34
C ILE A 40 -11.80 15.04 0.84
N GLY A 41 -12.19 16.23 1.28
CA GLY A 41 -13.47 16.41 1.98
C GLY A 41 -13.56 15.55 3.24
N ASP A 42 -14.58 14.70 3.31
CA ASP A 42 -14.84 13.72 4.39
C ASP A 42 -14.27 12.32 4.11
N CYS A 43 -13.49 12.16 3.04
CA CYS A 43 -12.98 10.89 2.54
C CYS A 43 -11.46 10.79 2.69
N ALA A 44 -10.97 9.68 3.24
CA ALA A 44 -9.57 9.31 3.28
C ALA A 44 -9.29 8.17 2.29
N PHE A 45 -8.51 8.43 1.26
CA PHE A 45 -8.00 7.42 0.33
C PHE A 45 -6.67 6.90 0.84
N VAL A 46 -6.66 5.68 1.39
CA VAL A 46 -5.55 5.19 2.24
C VAL A 46 -4.60 4.23 1.52
N GLY A 47 -4.84 3.94 0.25
CA GLY A 47 -4.07 2.95 -0.51
C GLY A 47 -4.00 1.61 0.25
N ASP A 48 -2.79 1.07 0.39
CA ASP A 48 -2.51 -0.18 1.10
C ASP A 48 -2.11 0.03 2.57
N THR A 49 -2.71 1.00 3.28
CA THR A 49 -2.55 1.13 4.73
C THR A 49 -3.57 0.26 5.47
N LEU A 50 -4.86 0.60 5.34
CA LEU A 50 -5.98 -0.22 5.83
C LEU A 50 -6.68 -0.90 4.66
N LEU A 51 -7.05 -2.17 4.85
CA LEU A 51 -7.95 -2.89 3.96
C LEU A 51 -9.38 -2.85 4.54
N MET A 52 -10.33 -3.54 3.90
CA MET A 52 -11.63 -3.79 4.55
C MET A 52 -11.42 -4.40 5.96
N PRO A 53 -12.28 -4.10 6.96
CA PRO A 53 -12.03 -4.51 8.35
C PRO A 53 -11.76 -6.02 8.52
N ASP A 54 -12.38 -6.86 7.70
CA ASP A 54 -12.21 -8.32 7.69
C ASP A 54 -10.94 -8.81 6.96
N ASN A 55 -10.26 -7.93 6.24
CA ASN A 55 -8.94 -8.13 5.63
C ASN A 55 -7.81 -7.50 6.44
N GLY A 56 -8.13 -6.54 7.31
CA GLY A 56 -7.21 -5.94 8.28
C GLY A 56 -6.26 -4.91 7.66
N THR A 57 -4.99 -5.29 7.51
CA THR A 57 -3.88 -4.40 7.09
C THR A 57 -3.03 -5.06 6.03
N ALA A 58 -2.40 -4.23 5.18
CA ALA A 58 -1.46 -4.73 4.18
C ALA A 58 -0.15 -5.26 4.80
N ARG A 59 0.65 -5.92 3.98
CA ARG A 59 2.00 -6.43 4.32
C ARG A 59 3.00 -5.30 4.54
N CYS A 60 4.07 -5.56 5.28
CA CYS A 60 5.11 -4.58 5.63
C CYS A 60 6.55 -5.07 5.34
N ASP A 61 6.73 -6.14 4.55
CA ASP A 61 8.03 -6.80 4.30
C ASP A 61 8.70 -6.44 2.97
N LEU A 62 8.07 -5.59 2.17
CA LEU A 62 8.68 -5.06 0.96
C LEU A 62 9.70 -3.95 1.30
N PRO A 63 10.63 -3.59 0.39
CA PRO A 63 11.61 -2.54 0.66
C PRO A 63 10.95 -1.23 1.15
N GLY A 64 11.41 -0.73 2.30
CA GLY A 64 10.84 0.45 2.96
C GLY A 64 9.58 0.18 3.79
N GLY A 65 9.12 -1.06 3.89
CA GLY A 65 8.01 -1.45 4.76
C GLY A 65 8.43 -1.61 6.22
N SER A 66 7.51 -1.31 7.14
CA SER A 66 7.72 -1.36 8.58
C SER A 66 6.40 -1.49 9.33
N ALA A 67 6.23 -2.59 10.06
CA ALA A 67 5.04 -2.81 10.89
C ALA A 67 4.89 -1.76 12.01
N ALA A 68 6.02 -1.21 12.50
CA ALA A 68 5.99 -0.16 13.52
C ALA A 68 5.49 1.17 12.95
N GLU A 69 5.92 1.52 11.73
CA GLU A 69 5.44 2.73 11.06
C GLU A 69 3.98 2.56 10.62
N MET A 70 3.61 1.39 10.10
CA MET A 70 2.21 1.05 9.78
C MET A 70 1.29 1.29 10.98
N PHE A 71 1.69 0.80 12.17
CA PHE A 71 0.90 1.01 13.38
C PHE A 71 0.70 2.51 13.66
N ARG A 72 1.78 3.29 13.67
CA ARG A 72 1.71 4.74 13.93
C ARG A 72 0.88 5.48 12.89
N SER A 73 1.01 5.13 11.60
CA SER A 73 0.22 5.68 10.50
C SER A 73 -1.28 5.40 10.69
N VAL A 74 -1.64 4.17 11.07
CA VAL A 74 -3.04 3.81 11.36
C VAL A 74 -3.56 4.54 12.59
N GLN A 75 -2.77 4.69 13.66
CA GLN A 75 -3.19 5.45 14.85
C GLN A 75 -3.41 6.93 14.53
N ALA A 76 -2.58 7.53 13.66
CA ALA A 76 -2.81 8.89 13.18
C ALA A 76 -4.11 8.99 12.35
N LEU A 77 -4.38 8.01 11.48
CA LEU A 77 -5.62 7.93 10.72
C LEU A 77 -6.86 7.75 11.61
N TYR A 78 -6.74 6.97 12.69
CA TYR A 78 -7.78 6.80 13.70
C TYR A 78 -8.01 8.05 14.56
N GLY A 79 -7.14 9.07 14.47
CA GLY A 79 -7.37 10.39 15.04
C GLY A 79 -8.35 11.26 14.25
N LEU A 80 -8.78 10.83 13.06
CA LEU A 80 -9.83 11.51 12.27
C LEU A 80 -11.23 11.30 12.88
N PRO A 81 -12.23 12.12 12.51
CA PRO A 81 -13.63 11.91 12.92
C PRO A 81 -14.13 10.51 12.61
N GLU A 82 -15.00 9.97 13.45
CA GLU A 82 -15.49 8.59 13.37
C GLU A 82 -16.23 8.28 12.07
N GLU A 83 -16.94 9.28 11.54
CA GLU A 83 -17.68 9.27 10.29
C GLU A 83 -16.80 9.39 9.04
N THR A 84 -15.51 9.66 9.19
CA THR A 84 -14.60 9.78 8.04
C THR A 84 -14.60 8.49 7.24
N ARG A 85 -14.93 8.61 5.96
CA ARG A 85 -15.02 7.47 5.03
C ARG A 85 -13.61 7.07 4.62
N ILE A 86 -13.30 5.79 4.71
CA ILE A 86 -12.00 5.21 4.35
C ILE A 86 -12.15 4.40 3.08
N PHE A 87 -11.39 4.77 2.05
CA PHE A 87 -11.32 4.07 0.77
C PHE A 87 -10.02 3.28 0.66
N THR A 88 -10.12 1.95 0.69
CA THR A 88 -8.96 1.04 0.54
C THR A 88 -8.51 0.94 -0.92
N GLY A 89 -7.20 0.71 -1.13
CA GLY A 89 -6.65 0.42 -2.45
C GLY A 89 -6.99 -0.98 -2.98
N HIS A 90 -7.22 -1.94 -2.07
CA HIS A 90 -7.49 -3.33 -2.45
C HIS A 90 -8.51 -4.02 -1.53
N ASP A 91 -9.18 -5.03 -2.10
CA ASP A 91 -10.09 -5.92 -1.40
C ASP A 91 -9.81 -7.40 -1.76
N PRO A 92 -8.77 -8.02 -1.20
CA PRO A 92 -8.22 -9.27 -1.73
C PRO A 92 -9.02 -10.53 -1.35
N GLU A 93 -9.78 -10.51 -0.25
CA GLU A 93 -10.62 -11.62 0.16
C GLU A 93 -11.99 -11.12 0.58
N HIS A 94 -13.07 -11.69 0.04
CA HIS A 94 -14.43 -11.22 0.31
C HIS A 94 -15.17 -12.07 1.36
N ARG A 95 -14.70 -13.29 1.67
CA ARG A 95 -15.27 -14.16 2.72
C ARG A 95 -16.80 -14.35 2.66
N GLY A 96 -17.36 -14.36 1.45
CA GLY A 96 -18.80 -14.51 1.21
C GLY A 96 -19.59 -13.20 1.15
N ARG A 97 -18.94 -12.04 1.32
CA ARG A 97 -19.52 -10.72 1.03
C ARG A 97 -19.25 -10.31 -0.43
N ASP A 98 -19.95 -9.29 -0.89
CA ASP A 98 -19.66 -8.66 -2.18
C ASP A 98 -18.35 -7.86 -2.14
N ILE A 99 -17.87 -7.42 -3.30
CA ILE A 99 -16.73 -6.52 -3.39
C ILE A 99 -17.05 -5.25 -2.60
N ALA A 100 -16.12 -4.82 -1.75
CA ALA A 100 -16.25 -3.61 -0.97
C ALA A 100 -14.93 -2.81 -1.01
N TRP A 101 -15.04 -1.50 -0.89
CA TRP A 101 -13.90 -0.58 -0.95
C TRP A 101 -13.98 0.52 0.12
N GLU A 102 -15.11 0.64 0.80
CA GLU A 102 -15.44 1.73 1.70
C GLU A 102 -15.76 1.19 3.11
N SER A 103 -15.16 1.81 4.11
CA SER A 103 -15.54 1.68 5.53
C SER A 103 -15.47 3.04 6.21
N THR A 104 -15.64 3.11 7.53
CA THR A 104 -15.40 4.32 8.31
C THR A 104 -14.29 4.16 9.34
N VAL A 105 -13.80 5.27 9.90
CA VAL A 105 -12.87 5.23 11.05
C VAL A 105 -13.49 4.43 12.20
N ALA A 106 -14.77 4.64 12.51
CA ALA A 106 -15.47 3.88 13.56
C ALA A 106 -15.46 2.36 13.27
N GLU A 107 -15.80 1.96 12.04
CA GLU A 107 -15.83 0.55 11.67
C GLU A 107 -14.45 -0.10 11.73
N GLN A 108 -13.39 0.62 11.34
CA GLN A 108 -12.02 0.11 11.43
C GLN A 108 -11.59 -0.05 12.88
N LYS A 109 -11.85 0.94 13.73
CA LYS A 109 -11.57 0.86 15.17
C LYS A 109 -12.30 -0.29 15.86
N GLU A 110 -13.55 -0.57 15.46
CA GLU A 110 -14.35 -1.63 16.09
C GLU A 110 -13.99 -3.02 15.54
N LYS A 111 -13.88 -3.15 14.21
CA LYS A 111 -13.96 -4.45 13.52
C LYS A 111 -12.66 -4.88 12.84
N ASN A 112 -11.65 -4.02 12.72
CA ASN A 112 -10.42 -4.40 12.01
C ASN A 112 -9.73 -5.59 12.70
N ILE A 113 -9.61 -6.70 11.97
CA ILE A 113 -9.13 -7.96 12.55
C ILE A 113 -7.65 -7.95 12.96
N HIS A 114 -6.87 -6.94 12.53
CA HIS A 114 -5.45 -6.82 12.85
C HIS A 114 -5.15 -5.66 13.81
N ILE A 115 -5.85 -4.54 13.69
CA ILE A 115 -5.50 -3.27 14.36
C ILE A 115 -6.75 -2.49 14.83
N LYS A 116 -7.75 -3.19 15.35
CA LYS A 116 -8.84 -2.55 16.11
C LYS A 116 -8.35 -1.89 17.40
N ASP A 117 -9.19 -1.09 18.02
CA ASP A 117 -8.92 -0.46 19.30
C ASP A 117 -8.56 -1.51 20.37
N GLY A 118 -7.58 -1.16 21.19
CA GLY A 118 -7.02 -2.03 22.23
C GLY A 118 -5.86 -2.93 21.78
N VAL A 119 -5.56 -3.02 20.48
CA VAL A 119 -4.35 -3.70 20.00
C VAL A 119 -3.11 -2.82 20.28
N SER A 120 -2.11 -3.37 20.99
CA SER A 120 -0.87 -2.64 21.26
C SER A 120 0.07 -2.63 20.05
N GLU A 121 1.00 -1.65 19.99
CA GLU A 121 2.03 -1.62 18.94
C GLU A 121 2.87 -2.90 18.95
N ALA A 122 3.18 -3.43 20.13
CA ALA A 122 3.98 -4.65 20.28
C ALA A 122 3.26 -5.87 19.68
N ASP A 123 1.98 -6.04 20.01
CA ASP A 123 1.16 -7.15 19.51
C ASP A 123 0.98 -7.07 17.99
N PHE A 124 0.68 -5.86 17.48
CA PHE A 124 0.54 -5.63 16.05
C PHE A 124 1.85 -5.96 15.29
N ARG A 125 2.99 -5.48 15.79
CA ARG A 125 4.29 -5.75 15.17
C ARG A 125 4.63 -7.23 15.16
N GLU A 126 4.42 -7.93 16.27
CA GLU A 126 4.65 -9.37 16.33
C GLU A 126 3.77 -10.11 15.32
N PHE A 127 2.46 -9.83 15.34
CA PHE A 127 1.49 -10.40 14.42
C PHE A 127 1.88 -10.16 12.96
N ARG A 128 2.13 -8.89 12.59
CA ARG A 128 2.37 -8.47 11.21
C ARG A 128 3.65 -9.08 10.67
N ASN A 129 4.74 -9.02 11.45
CA ASN A 129 6.03 -9.61 11.07
C ASN A 129 5.92 -11.14 10.94
N ARG A 130 5.15 -11.80 11.82
CA ARG A 130 4.92 -13.24 11.71
C ARG A 130 4.15 -13.59 10.45
N ARG A 131 3.08 -12.85 10.13
CA ARG A 131 2.27 -13.06 8.94
C ARG A 131 3.06 -12.83 7.67
N ASP A 132 3.86 -11.77 7.61
CA ASP A 132 4.62 -11.40 6.41
C ASP A 132 5.67 -12.44 6.02
N ARG A 133 6.31 -13.10 7.00
CA ARG A 133 7.25 -14.21 6.74
C ARG A 133 6.63 -15.38 5.94
N GLY A 134 5.30 -15.52 5.98
CA GLY A 134 4.58 -16.57 5.25
C GLY A 134 4.15 -16.18 3.84
N LEU A 135 4.33 -14.92 3.41
CA LEU A 135 3.80 -14.42 2.16
C LEU A 135 4.81 -14.58 1.01
N SER A 136 4.35 -15.08 -0.14
CA SER A 136 5.11 -14.95 -1.39
C SER A 136 5.11 -13.50 -1.87
N LYS A 137 6.09 -13.16 -2.71
CA LYS A 137 6.04 -11.89 -3.44
C LYS A 137 4.85 -11.87 -4.41
N PRO A 138 4.24 -10.69 -4.67
CA PRO A 138 3.21 -10.55 -5.70
C PRO A 138 3.75 -10.94 -7.09
N ASP A 139 2.89 -11.51 -7.95
CA ASP A 139 3.28 -12.07 -9.25
C ASP A 139 3.96 -11.03 -10.17
N CYS A 140 3.46 -9.79 -10.18
CA CYS A 140 3.96 -8.70 -11.02
C CYS A 140 4.90 -7.73 -10.28
N HIS A 141 5.45 -8.12 -9.12
CA HIS A 141 6.16 -7.20 -8.22
C HIS A 141 7.30 -6.42 -8.89
N TYR A 142 8.16 -7.09 -9.65
CA TYR A 142 9.34 -6.44 -10.24
C TYR A 142 9.01 -5.60 -11.48
N GLN A 143 8.01 -6.00 -12.26
CA GLN A 143 7.50 -5.25 -13.40
C GLN A 143 6.81 -3.98 -12.92
N ALA A 144 5.91 -4.11 -11.94
CA ALA A 144 5.21 -2.98 -11.33
C ALA A 144 6.19 -2.00 -10.68
N LEU A 145 7.21 -2.50 -9.95
CA LEU A 145 8.21 -1.63 -9.34
C LEU A 145 8.97 -0.79 -10.39
N GLN A 146 9.46 -1.42 -11.46
CA GLN A 146 10.18 -0.73 -12.52
C GLN A 146 9.31 0.31 -13.23
N PHE A 147 8.06 -0.03 -13.53
CA PHE A 147 7.13 0.86 -14.21
C PHE A 147 6.68 2.04 -13.33
N ASN A 148 6.33 1.76 -12.07
CA ASN A 148 5.81 2.76 -11.15
C ASN A 148 6.90 3.74 -10.69
N MET A 149 8.12 3.25 -10.43
CA MET A 149 9.25 4.13 -10.09
C MET A 149 9.69 5.05 -11.25
N ALA A 150 9.30 4.71 -12.48
CA ALA A 150 9.58 5.49 -13.68
C ALA A 150 8.42 6.44 -14.05
N GLY A 151 7.45 6.67 -13.16
CA GLY A 151 6.32 7.55 -13.46
C GLY A 151 5.41 6.99 -14.57
N ALA A 152 5.16 5.68 -14.55
CA ALA A 152 4.38 4.97 -15.56
C ALA A 152 4.99 5.01 -16.98
N GLN A 153 6.31 5.08 -17.07
CA GLN A 153 7.06 4.97 -18.32
C GLN A 153 7.66 3.57 -18.46
N LEU A 154 7.66 3.05 -19.70
CA LEU A 154 8.39 1.83 -20.00
C LEU A 154 9.91 2.07 -19.90
N PRO A 155 10.70 1.03 -19.61
CA PRO A 155 12.16 1.12 -19.72
C PRO A 155 12.56 1.59 -21.13
N ALA A 156 13.65 2.33 -21.22
CA ALA A 156 14.22 2.69 -22.51
C ALA A 156 14.43 1.43 -23.38
N PRO A 157 14.10 1.48 -24.68
CA PRO A 157 14.28 0.33 -25.56
C PRO A 157 15.75 -0.04 -25.68
N ASP A 158 16.03 -1.34 -25.78
CA ASP A 158 17.36 -1.84 -26.14
C ASP A 158 17.64 -1.57 -27.64
N ALA A 159 18.83 -1.93 -28.14
CA ALA A 159 19.26 -1.65 -29.52
C ALA A 159 18.34 -2.23 -30.63
N ASN A 160 17.50 -3.20 -30.29
CA ASN A 160 16.49 -3.77 -31.19
C ASN A 160 15.16 -3.00 -31.21
N GLY A 161 15.07 -1.87 -30.49
CA GLY A 161 13.85 -1.05 -30.40
C GLY A 161 12.80 -1.60 -29.43
N VAL A 162 13.10 -2.66 -28.67
CA VAL A 162 12.14 -3.29 -27.74
C VAL A 162 12.50 -2.95 -26.30
N SER A 163 11.49 -2.58 -25.50
CA SER A 163 11.64 -2.34 -24.05
C SER A 163 11.45 -3.63 -23.27
N TYR A 164 12.34 -3.90 -22.31
CA TYR A 164 12.32 -5.11 -21.49
C TYR A 164 12.31 -4.76 -20.00
N PHE A 165 11.42 -5.41 -19.23
CA PHE A 165 11.57 -5.45 -17.78
C PHE A 165 12.73 -6.37 -17.40
N ARG A 166 13.60 -5.89 -16.51
CA ARG A 166 14.78 -6.64 -16.07
C ARG A 166 14.50 -7.30 -14.73
N MET A 167 14.92 -8.56 -14.60
CA MET A 167 14.65 -9.38 -13.42
C MET A 167 15.97 -9.75 -12.73
N PRO A 168 16.15 -9.42 -11.44
CA PRO A 168 17.40 -9.71 -10.76
C PRO A 168 17.46 -11.18 -10.33
N VAL A 169 18.04 -12.05 -11.16
CA VAL A 169 17.98 -13.51 -10.96
C VAL A 169 18.65 -13.99 -9.66
N ASN A 170 19.75 -13.33 -9.24
CA ASN A 170 20.54 -13.73 -8.06
C ASN A 170 20.34 -12.86 -6.82
N ALA A 171 19.56 -11.77 -6.91
CA ALA A 171 19.22 -10.92 -5.77
C ALA A 171 17.84 -11.23 -5.18
N ILE A 172 17.14 -12.24 -5.72
CA ILE A 172 15.88 -12.74 -5.19
C ILE A 172 16.20 -13.82 -4.13
N PRO A 173 15.76 -13.67 -2.87
CA PRO A 173 15.97 -14.69 -1.85
C PRO A 173 15.41 -16.05 -2.31
N LYS A 174 16.18 -17.14 -2.12
CA LYS A 174 15.85 -18.52 -2.55
C LYS A 174 14.49 -19.06 -2.07
N ALA A 175 13.87 -18.43 -1.07
CA ALA A 175 12.54 -18.77 -0.56
C ALA A 175 11.38 -18.34 -1.48
N ALA A 176 11.64 -17.54 -2.52
CA ALA A 176 10.67 -17.29 -3.57
C ALA A 176 10.55 -18.55 -4.45
N LYS A 177 9.37 -19.18 -4.47
CA LYS A 177 9.06 -20.28 -5.41
C LYS A 177 9.53 -19.88 -6.82
N PRO A 178 10.11 -20.81 -7.61
CA PRO A 178 10.55 -20.52 -8.96
C PRO A 178 9.35 -19.96 -9.73
N PHE A 179 9.56 -18.81 -10.36
CA PHE A 179 8.60 -18.13 -11.22
C PHE A 179 7.85 -19.16 -12.08
N LYS A 180 6.51 -19.13 -12.06
CA LYS A 180 5.74 -19.70 -13.17
C LYS A 180 5.85 -18.71 -14.33
N LEU A 181 6.85 -18.88 -15.20
CA LEU A 181 6.76 -18.35 -16.56
C LEU A 181 5.53 -19.01 -17.20
N ARG A 182 4.38 -18.33 -17.18
CA ARG A 182 3.35 -18.59 -18.17
C ARG A 182 3.83 -17.89 -19.43
N LEU A 183 4.54 -18.62 -20.27
CA LEU A 183 4.66 -18.24 -21.68
C LEU A 183 3.23 -18.21 -22.20
N VAL A 184 2.73 -16.99 -22.44
CA VAL A 184 1.51 -16.80 -23.22
C VAL A 184 1.94 -17.05 -24.66
N HIS A 185 1.61 -18.25 -25.15
CA HIS A 185 1.72 -18.58 -26.57
C HIS A 185 0.60 -17.88 -27.34
#